data_AF-A0A0S3SLR8-F1
#
_entry.id   AF-A0A0S3SLR8-F1
#
_cell.length_a   1.000
_cell.length_b   1.000
_cell.length_c   1.000
_cell.angle_alpha   90.00
_cell.angle_beta   90.00
_cell.angle_gamma   90.00
#
_symmetry.space_group_name_H-M   'P 1'
#
loop_
_entity.id
_entity.type
_entity.pdbx_description
1 polymer ?
#
loop_
_entity_poly.entity_id
_entity_poly.type
_entity_poly.pdbx_seq_one_letter_code
_entity_poly.pdbx_strand_id
1 'polypeptide(L)'
;MAISANSSKSGNWKRRELWFLVIYAIVFYVIIINRSLQLSRDYYKQLSGLRPGWLLANHLNDVSDAQWRNFRGNIPVLTLVFGIFTLLAYLMKAFFDLRVRGMSIVWLLFSLAYLSYLHGACIVFILSIATGNFILVKIFAQKEYFPLIVWSYNILFLLCNRIYEGYSFSIFGQQWAFLENYRGSFRWHICFNFVVLRMISFGFDYHWTNRDSHFDQEKHYQRCHICKSGKSCYQVLQERSLPNDRFGYITYLSYLVYAPLYIAGPILSFNAFASQLDVPQNAISVRNVILYGFRWMLSIILMELMTHLCYYNAFAKSDLWKHLSPMDVFIIGYGVLNFMWLKFLLIWRFFRFWSLINGIEAPENMPKCINNCHNLEGFWKNWHASFNKWLVRYIYIPLGGSKKKLLNVWVIFTFVAIWHDLEWKLLSWAWLTCLFFIPELVFKSAGKTFQAQSSFGVCIFRELSAVAGAVTITCLMVANLVGFVVGPGGINWLLSSFLHKEGLPVLGGMLVTFYVGTKIMFHIDEAKQRLS
;
A
#
# COMPACT_ATOMS: atom_id res chain seq x y z
N MET A 1 -39.40 3.97 -31.47
CA MET A 1 -39.81 2.87 -30.56
C MET A 1 -38.90 1.63 -30.58
N ALA A 2 -37.90 1.50 -31.45
CA ALA A 2 -37.02 0.30 -31.52
C ALA A 2 -35.80 0.31 -30.56
N ILE A 3 -35.54 1.41 -29.85
CA ILE A 3 -34.38 1.54 -28.95
C ILE A 3 -34.68 1.04 -27.52
N SER A 4 -35.94 1.00 -27.07
CA SER A 4 -36.29 0.53 -25.72
C SER A 4 -36.42 -1.00 -25.58
N ALA A 5 -36.70 -1.73 -26.67
CA ALA A 5 -36.81 -3.19 -26.63
C ALA A 5 -35.45 -3.88 -26.46
N ASN A 6 -34.38 -3.30 -27.02
CA ASN A 6 -33.03 -3.88 -26.97
C ASN A 6 -32.34 -3.68 -25.62
N SER A 7 -32.69 -2.64 -24.85
CA SER A 7 -32.19 -2.45 -23.49
C SER A 7 -32.78 -3.46 -22.49
N SER A 8 -34.06 -3.84 -22.66
CA SER A 8 -34.74 -4.80 -21.79
C SER A 8 -34.22 -6.25 -21.93
N LYS A 9 -33.96 -6.71 -23.16
CA LYS A 9 -33.38 -8.04 -23.44
C LYS A 9 -31.93 -8.14 -22.97
N SER A 10 -31.13 -7.10 -23.20
CA SER A 10 -29.75 -7.00 -22.71
C SER A 10 -29.68 -7.02 -21.17
N GLY A 11 -30.61 -6.33 -20.50
CA GLY A 11 -30.71 -6.33 -19.04
C GLY A 11 -31.05 -7.70 -18.44
N ASN A 12 -31.96 -8.45 -19.07
CA ASN A 12 -32.35 -9.79 -18.60
C ASN A 12 -31.23 -10.83 -18.73
N TRP A 13 -30.46 -10.82 -19.83
CA TRP A 13 -29.33 -11.72 -19.99
C TRP A 13 -28.21 -11.43 -18.98
N LYS A 14 -27.83 -10.15 -18.81
CA LYS A 14 -26.82 -9.75 -17.81
C LYS A 14 -27.24 -10.12 -16.39
N ARG A 15 -28.52 -10.02 -16.07
CA ARG A 15 -29.06 -10.42 -14.77
C ARG A 15 -28.93 -11.93 -14.54
N ARG A 16 -29.29 -12.75 -15.55
CA ARG A 16 -29.13 -14.21 -15.47
C ARG A 16 -27.66 -14.62 -15.35
N GLU A 17 -26.78 -14.01 -16.14
CA GLU A 17 -25.34 -14.21 -16.05
C GLU A 17 -24.84 -13.90 -14.64
N LEU A 18 -25.17 -12.72 -14.08
CA LEU A 18 -24.76 -12.34 -12.74
C LEU A 18 -25.22 -13.35 -11.69
N TRP A 19 -26.45 -13.87 -11.78
CA TRP A 19 -26.95 -14.92 -10.88
C TRP A 19 -26.08 -16.18 -10.92
N PHE A 20 -25.76 -16.70 -12.12
CA PHE A 20 -24.88 -17.87 -12.25
C PHE A 20 -23.48 -17.61 -11.68
N LEU A 21 -22.91 -16.44 -11.96
CA LEU A 21 -21.58 -16.07 -11.47
C LEU A 21 -21.55 -15.98 -9.93
N VAL A 22 -22.60 -15.40 -9.32
CA VAL A 22 -22.72 -15.29 -7.86
C VAL A 22 -22.88 -16.67 -7.21
N ILE A 23 -23.71 -17.55 -7.78
CA ILE A 23 -23.88 -18.93 -7.28
C ILE A 23 -22.54 -19.67 -7.35
N TYR A 24 -21.83 -19.58 -8.48
CA TYR A 24 -20.50 -20.17 -8.61
C TYR A 24 -19.53 -19.65 -7.54
N ALA A 25 -19.50 -18.33 -7.32
CA ALA A 25 -18.62 -17.71 -6.33
C ALA A 25 -18.94 -18.19 -4.90
N ILE A 26 -20.23 -18.32 -4.55
CA ILE A 26 -20.67 -18.86 -3.25
C ILE A 26 -20.17 -20.30 -3.08
N VAL A 27 -20.42 -21.17 -4.08
CA VAL A 27 -19.98 -22.57 -4.04
C VAL A 27 -18.45 -22.66 -3.91
N PHE A 28 -17.72 -21.86 -4.70
CA PHE A 28 -16.27 -21.77 -4.61
C PHE A 28 -15.81 -21.40 -3.20
N TYR A 29 -16.33 -20.33 -2.61
CA TYR A 29 -15.92 -19.91 -1.27
C TYR A 29 -16.28 -20.94 -0.19
N VAL A 30 -17.43 -21.63 -0.31
CA VAL A 30 -17.79 -22.72 0.61
C VAL A 30 -16.78 -23.86 0.53
N ILE A 31 -16.40 -24.29 -0.68
CA ILE A 31 -15.41 -25.36 -0.88
C ILE A 31 -14.05 -24.95 -0.31
N ILE A 32 -13.56 -23.76 -0.66
CA ILE A 32 -12.25 -23.26 -0.22
C ILE A 32 -12.20 -23.12 1.30
N ILE A 33 -13.22 -22.51 1.91
CA ILE A 33 -13.27 -22.34 3.37
C ILE A 33 -13.31 -23.72 4.06
N ASN A 34 -14.16 -24.63 3.59
CA ASN A 34 -14.24 -25.97 4.18
C ASN A 34 -12.89 -26.70 4.09
N ARG A 35 -12.23 -26.65 2.93
CA ARG A 35 -10.91 -27.28 2.76
C ARG A 35 -9.83 -26.60 3.59
N SER A 36 -9.83 -25.28 3.72
CA SER A 36 -8.90 -24.55 4.61
C SER A 36 -9.05 -24.95 6.08
N LEU A 37 -10.29 -25.15 6.54
CA LEU A 37 -10.59 -25.62 7.90
C LEU A 37 -10.10 -27.06 8.11
N GLN A 38 -10.32 -27.94 7.13
CA GLN A 38 -9.81 -29.32 7.17
C GLN A 38 -8.27 -29.34 7.25
N LEU A 39 -7.59 -28.62 6.36
CA LEU A 39 -6.12 -28.52 6.37
C LEU A 39 -5.59 -28.05 7.73
N SER A 40 -6.22 -27.03 8.32
CA SER A 40 -5.79 -26.52 9.61
C SER A 40 -5.99 -27.55 10.73
N ARG A 41 -7.08 -28.34 10.71
CA ARG A 41 -7.33 -29.42 11.69
C ARG A 41 -6.42 -30.63 11.51
N ASP A 42 -6.09 -31.00 10.28
CA ASP A 42 -5.33 -32.21 10.00
C ASP A 42 -3.83 -32.02 10.32
N TYR A 43 -3.31 -30.81 10.11
CA TYR A 43 -1.87 -30.54 10.18
C TYR A 43 -1.42 -29.66 11.35
N TYR A 44 -2.31 -29.15 12.22
CA TYR A 44 -1.91 -28.20 13.28
C TYR A 44 -0.75 -28.68 14.18
N LYS A 45 -0.64 -29.98 14.44
CA LYS A 45 0.46 -30.55 15.26
C LYS A 45 1.83 -30.50 14.58
N GLN A 46 1.85 -30.45 13.25
CA GLN A 46 3.07 -30.40 12.43
C GLN A 46 3.50 -28.97 12.13
N LEU A 47 2.62 -27.99 12.36
CA LEU A 47 2.85 -26.58 12.08
C LEU A 47 3.58 -25.89 13.23
N SER A 48 4.62 -25.16 12.89
CA SER A 48 5.32 -24.26 13.82
C SER A 48 4.67 -22.87 13.80
N GLY A 49 4.88 -22.10 14.88
CA GLY A 49 4.39 -20.71 14.96
C GLY A 49 2.94 -20.54 15.44
N LEU A 50 2.26 -21.64 15.77
CA LEU A 50 0.95 -21.62 16.42
C LEU A 50 1.10 -21.37 17.94
N ARG A 51 0.22 -20.54 18.52
CA ARG A 51 0.19 -20.26 19.97
C ARG A 51 -1.24 -20.31 20.52
N PRO A 52 -1.44 -20.50 21.84
CA PRO A 52 -2.77 -20.40 22.44
C PRO A 52 -3.47 -19.08 22.06
N GLY A 53 -4.68 -19.20 21.53
CA GLY A 53 -5.54 -18.08 21.18
C GLY A 53 -6.38 -17.57 22.35
N TRP A 54 -7.00 -16.39 22.18
CA TRP A 54 -7.92 -15.82 23.18
C TRP A 54 -9.39 -15.83 22.72
N LEU A 55 -9.63 -15.91 21.40
CA LEU A 55 -10.96 -15.72 20.81
C LEU A 55 -11.81 -17.00 20.88
N LEU A 56 -11.19 -18.14 20.57
CA LEU A 56 -11.84 -19.45 20.51
C LEU A 56 -11.13 -20.38 21.49
N ALA A 57 -11.84 -20.82 22.54
CA ALA A 57 -11.30 -21.78 23.49
C ALA A 57 -10.82 -23.04 22.76
N ASN A 58 -9.68 -23.59 23.19
CA ASN A 58 -9.04 -24.77 22.62
C ASN A 58 -8.57 -24.66 21.16
N HIS A 59 -8.62 -23.48 20.54
CA HIS A 59 -8.02 -23.24 19.23
C HIS A 59 -6.69 -22.48 19.35
N LEU A 60 -5.73 -22.88 18.53
CA LEU A 60 -4.48 -22.15 18.38
C LEU A 60 -4.67 -20.97 17.43
N ASN A 61 -3.79 -19.99 17.55
CA ASN A 61 -3.72 -18.80 16.73
C ASN A 61 -2.43 -18.83 15.90
N ASP A 62 -2.55 -18.65 14.58
CA ASP A 62 -1.42 -18.48 13.67
C ASP A 62 -0.77 -17.11 13.87
N VAL A 63 0.32 -17.10 14.63
CA VAL A 63 1.15 -15.91 14.86
C VAL A 63 2.45 -15.98 14.08
N SER A 64 2.49 -16.75 12.98
CA SER A 64 3.70 -17.01 12.22
C SER A 64 4.24 -15.75 11.52
N ASP A 65 3.38 -14.85 11.02
CA ASP A 65 3.79 -13.57 10.45
C ASP A 65 4.34 -12.62 11.52
N ALA A 66 5.63 -12.26 11.42
CA ALA A 66 6.32 -11.49 12.44
C ALA A 66 5.86 -10.02 12.50
N GLN A 67 5.50 -9.43 11.36
CA GLN A 67 5.08 -8.03 11.27
C GLN A 67 3.68 -7.86 11.89
N TRP A 68 2.75 -8.74 11.56
CA TRP A 68 1.43 -8.79 12.18
C TRP A 68 1.53 -9.07 13.68
N ARG A 69 2.30 -10.09 14.08
CA ARG A 69 2.51 -10.42 15.51
C ARG A 69 3.05 -9.22 16.30
N ASN A 70 4.05 -8.52 15.77
CA ASN A 70 4.63 -7.35 16.41
C ASN A 70 3.63 -6.18 16.48
N PHE A 71 2.95 -5.85 15.38
CA PHE A 71 1.95 -4.79 15.36
C PHE A 71 0.81 -5.09 16.35
N ARG A 72 0.22 -6.29 16.26
CA ARG A 72 -0.87 -6.76 17.13
C ARG A 72 -0.51 -6.66 18.62
N GLY A 73 0.70 -7.10 19.00
CA GLY A 73 1.17 -7.02 20.39
C GLY A 73 1.36 -5.59 20.90
N ASN A 74 1.62 -4.64 20.01
CA ASN A 74 1.85 -3.24 20.36
C ASN A 74 0.61 -2.34 20.20
N ILE A 75 -0.54 -2.86 19.73
CA ILE A 75 -1.77 -2.05 19.57
C ILE A 75 -2.13 -1.27 20.84
N PRO A 76 -2.14 -1.84 22.06
CA PRO A 76 -2.50 -1.09 23.26
C PRO A 76 -1.55 0.09 23.53
N VAL A 77 -0.23 -0.16 23.45
CA VAL A 77 0.81 0.87 23.66
C VAL A 77 0.71 1.96 22.60
N LEU A 78 0.59 1.58 21.32
CA LEU A 78 0.44 2.55 20.22
C LEU A 78 -0.83 3.39 20.35
N THR A 79 -1.94 2.77 20.77
CA THR A 79 -3.23 3.46 20.99
C THR A 79 -3.11 4.47 22.13
N LEU A 80 -2.45 4.10 23.23
CA LEU A 80 -2.21 5.01 24.35
C LEU A 80 -1.31 6.17 23.93
N VAL A 81 -0.18 5.89 23.28
CA VAL A 81 0.78 6.90 22.84
C VAL A 81 0.14 7.90 21.88
N PHE A 82 -0.56 7.43 20.84
CA PHE A 82 -1.21 8.33 19.89
C PHE A 82 -2.46 9.01 20.48
N GLY A 83 -3.13 8.38 21.45
CA GLY A 83 -4.17 9.02 22.25
C GLY A 83 -3.65 10.22 23.02
N ILE A 84 -2.55 10.06 23.75
CA ILE A 84 -1.87 11.15 24.47
C ILE A 84 -1.38 12.22 23.50
N PHE A 85 -0.70 11.82 22.41
CA PHE A 85 -0.22 12.74 21.37
C PHE A 85 -1.36 13.62 20.83
N THR A 86 -2.51 13.01 20.54
CA THR A 86 -3.69 13.69 19.99
C THR A 86 -4.34 14.61 21.01
N LEU A 87 -4.51 14.14 22.25
CA LEU A 87 -5.05 14.94 23.34
C LEU A 87 -4.20 16.19 23.57
N LEU A 88 -2.88 16.03 23.70
CA LEU A 88 -1.96 17.15 23.92
C LEU A 88 -1.97 18.12 22.73
N ALA A 89 -1.94 17.61 21.50
CA ALA A 89 -2.01 18.46 20.31
C ALA A 89 -3.33 19.26 20.25
N TYR A 90 -4.46 18.66 20.64
CA TYR A 90 -5.75 19.33 20.72
C TYR A 90 -5.77 20.43 21.78
N LEU A 91 -5.31 20.12 23.00
CA LEU A 91 -5.25 21.10 24.09
C LEU A 91 -4.35 22.28 23.72
N MET A 92 -3.17 22.03 23.15
CA MET A 92 -2.26 23.09 22.69
C MET A 92 -2.90 23.98 21.62
N LYS A 93 -3.65 23.40 20.68
CA LYS A 93 -4.37 24.18 19.67
C LYS A 93 -5.50 25.02 20.28
N ALA A 94 -6.25 24.45 21.21
CA ALA A 94 -7.41 25.12 21.83
C ALA A 94 -6.99 26.29 22.75
N PHE A 95 -5.88 26.17 23.49
CA PHE A 95 -5.46 27.18 24.45
C PHE A 95 -4.59 28.30 23.85
N PHE A 96 -3.84 28.04 22.77
CA PHE A 96 -2.81 28.97 22.29
C PHE A 96 -3.02 29.52 20.86
N ASP A 97 -4.17 29.24 20.23
CA ASP A 97 -4.50 29.66 18.84
C ASP A 97 -3.31 29.55 17.87
N LEU A 98 -2.65 28.39 17.91
CA LEU A 98 -1.37 28.19 17.24
C LEU A 98 -1.52 28.24 15.71
N ARG A 99 -0.82 29.18 15.08
CA ARG A 99 -0.55 29.20 13.63
C ARG A 99 0.44 28.10 13.23
N VAL A 100 0.68 27.87 11.93
CA VAL A 100 1.53 26.76 11.40
C VAL A 100 2.85 26.61 12.12
N ARG A 101 3.60 27.68 12.35
CA ARG A 101 4.91 27.55 13.00
C ARG A 101 4.78 27.02 14.42
N GLY A 102 3.74 27.45 15.16
CA GLY A 102 3.43 26.93 16.49
C GLY A 102 3.01 25.47 16.45
N MET A 103 2.08 25.10 15.55
CA MET A 103 1.65 23.71 15.38
C MET A 103 2.81 22.78 14.96
N SER A 104 3.66 23.23 14.03
CA SER A 104 4.86 22.50 13.61
C SER A 104 5.79 22.23 14.79
N ILE A 105 5.99 23.21 15.68
CA ILE A 105 6.83 23.05 16.89
C ILE A 105 6.21 22.02 17.83
N VAL A 106 4.92 22.12 18.14
CA VAL A 106 4.23 21.17 19.04
C VAL A 106 4.33 19.75 18.50
N TRP A 107 4.02 19.55 17.22
CA TRP A 107 4.09 18.23 16.59
C TRP A 107 5.52 17.71 16.50
N LEU A 108 6.49 18.58 16.23
CA LEU A 108 7.90 18.21 16.21
C LEU A 108 8.35 17.74 17.60
N LEU A 109 8.05 18.50 18.66
CA LEU A 109 8.44 18.13 20.03
C LEU A 109 7.87 16.77 20.43
N PHE A 110 6.57 16.56 20.24
CA PHE A 110 5.95 15.28 20.56
C PHE A 110 6.44 14.14 19.67
N SER A 111 6.72 14.40 18.40
CA SER A 111 7.29 13.41 17.50
C SER A 111 8.72 13.06 17.88
N LEU A 112 9.54 14.02 18.28
CA LEU A 112 10.90 13.78 18.77
C LEU A 112 10.89 12.97 20.07
N ALA A 113 9.97 13.24 21.00
CA ALA A 113 9.80 12.42 22.19
C ALA A 113 9.47 10.95 21.83
N TYR A 114 8.56 10.75 20.88
CA TYR A 114 8.22 9.43 20.36
C TYR A 114 9.41 8.74 19.67
N LEU A 115 10.15 9.45 18.82
CA LEU A 115 11.33 8.91 18.13
C LEU A 115 12.47 8.60 19.11
N SER A 116 12.67 9.41 20.15
CA SER A 116 13.64 9.15 21.20
C SER A 116 13.33 7.85 21.95
N TYR A 117 12.05 7.54 22.18
CA TYR A 117 11.65 6.22 22.70
C TYR A 117 11.95 5.09 21.71
N LEU A 118 11.62 5.27 20.43
CA LEU A 118 11.80 4.23 19.41
C LEU A 118 13.25 3.93 19.08
N HIS A 119 14.10 4.96 19.00
CA HIS A 119 15.43 4.88 18.42
C HIS A 119 16.54 5.29 19.39
N GLY A 120 16.21 5.87 20.53
CA GLY A 120 17.18 6.34 21.50
C GLY A 120 18.15 7.35 20.89
N ALA A 121 19.44 7.20 21.18
CA ALA A 121 20.50 8.06 20.66
C ALA A 121 20.56 8.11 19.12
N CYS A 122 20.13 7.03 18.43
CA CYS A 122 20.17 6.96 16.97
C CYS A 122 19.30 7.99 16.25
N ILE A 123 18.42 8.70 16.95
CA ILE A 123 17.67 9.85 16.39
C ILE A 123 18.62 10.90 15.78
N VAL A 124 19.83 11.04 16.32
CA VAL A 124 20.85 11.96 15.81
C VAL A 124 21.22 11.65 14.35
N PHE A 125 21.28 10.38 13.95
CA PHE A 125 21.55 10.02 12.56
C PHE A 125 20.41 10.47 11.63
N ILE A 126 19.16 10.24 12.04
CA ILE A 126 17.99 10.67 11.27
C ILE A 126 18.01 12.19 11.06
N LEU A 127 18.23 12.94 12.14
CA LEU A 127 18.24 14.40 12.11
C LEU A 127 19.42 14.96 11.33
N SER A 128 20.62 14.38 11.45
CA SER A 128 21.80 14.83 10.72
C SER A 128 21.64 14.64 9.21
N ILE A 129 21.13 13.47 8.76
CA ILE A 129 20.88 13.21 7.34
C ILE A 129 19.76 14.12 6.83
N ALA A 130 18.68 14.28 7.59
CA ALA A 130 17.61 15.23 7.25
C ALA A 130 18.14 16.67 7.12
N THR A 131 19.01 17.11 8.03
CA THR A 131 19.61 18.44 7.99
C THR A 131 20.48 18.63 6.74
N GLY A 132 21.31 17.64 6.42
CA GLY A 132 22.13 17.66 5.21
C GLY A 132 21.26 17.74 3.95
N ASN A 133 20.19 16.96 3.88
CA ASN A 133 19.22 17.03 2.79
C ASN A 133 18.56 18.41 2.70
N PHE A 134 18.13 19.00 3.82
CA PHE A 134 17.52 20.34 3.85
C PHE A 134 18.46 21.41 3.28
N ILE A 135 19.71 21.43 3.74
CA ILE A 135 20.72 22.39 3.27
C ILE A 135 20.93 22.24 1.76
N LEU A 136 21.10 21.00 1.29
CA LEU A 136 21.25 20.68 -0.14
C LEU A 136 20.04 21.18 -0.95
N VAL A 137 18.82 20.94 -0.48
CA VAL A 137 17.60 21.43 -1.14
C VAL A 137 17.60 22.95 -1.19
N LYS A 138 17.88 23.64 -0.08
CA LYS A 138 17.86 25.11 -0.04
C LYS A 138 18.90 25.75 -0.96
N ILE A 139 20.06 25.11 -1.15
CA ILE A 139 21.12 25.60 -2.05
C ILE A 139 20.79 25.33 -3.52
N PHE A 140 20.36 24.11 -3.85
CA PHE A 140 20.30 23.65 -5.25
C PHE A 140 18.91 23.66 -5.88
N ALA A 141 17.82 23.85 -5.13
CA ALA A 141 16.46 23.70 -5.65
C ALA A 141 16.07 24.64 -6.80
N GLN A 142 16.86 25.67 -7.14
CA GLN A 142 16.58 26.50 -8.32
C GLN A 142 17.36 26.05 -9.56
N LYS A 143 18.23 25.04 -9.45
CA LYS A 143 19.06 24.52 -10.55
C LYS A 143 18.33 23.42 -11.33
N GLU A 144 18.62 23.31 -12.62
CA GLU A 144 17.98 22.29 -13.49
C GLU A 144 18.41 20.86 -13.16
N TYR A 145 19.67 20.67 -12.75
CA TYR A 145 20.21 19.37 -12.32
C TYR A 145 19.85 19.00 -10.88
N PHE A 146 19.04 19.81 -10.18
CA PHE A 146 18.59 19.53 -8.81
C PHE A 146 17.99 18.14 -8.62
N PRO A 147 17.11 17.63 -9.51
CA PRO A 147 16.56 16.28 -9.39
C PRO A 147 17.65 15.21 -9.24
N LEU A 148 18.75 15.31 -10.01
CA LEU A 148 19.85 14.36 -9.93
C LEU A 148 20.55 14.40 -8.57
N ILE A 149 20.75 15.59 -8.01
CA ILE A 149 21.40 15.76 -6.70
C ILE A 149 20.53 15.19 -5.58
N VAL A 150 19.24 15.57 -5.53
CA VAL A 150 18.35 15.10 -4.46
C VAL A 150 18.15 13.59 -4.52
N TRP A 151 18.02 13.01 -5.72
CA TRP A 151 17.92 11.56 -5.88
C TRP A 151 19.21 10.85 -5.50
N SER A 152 20.37 11.33 -5.96
CA SER A 152 21.67 10.74 -5.61
C SER A 152 21.91 10.72 -4.10
N TYR A 153 21.65 11.83 -3.41
CA TYR A 153 21.75 11.92 -1.95
C TYR A 153 20.86 10.90 -1.24
N ASN A 154 19.59 10.83 -1.64
CA ASN A 154 18.61 9.98 -0.98
C ASN A 154 18.85 8.49 -1.26
N ILE A 155 19.22 8.11 -2.48
CA ILE A 155 19.57 6.73 -2.84
C ILE A 155 20.84 6.31 -2.13
N LEU A 156 21.86 7.19 -2.04
CA LEU A 156 23.09 6.91 -1.30
C LEU A 156 22.78 6.54 0.14
N PHE A 157 22.03 7.38 0.87
CA PHE A 157 21.70 7.09 2.27
C PHE A 157 20.76 5.89 2.43
N LEU A 158 19.84 5.66 1.49
CA LEU A 158 19.01 4.45 1.48
C LEU A 158 19.89 3.18 1.39
N LEU A 159 20.90 3.18 0.50
CA LEU A 159 21.84 2.06 0.34
C LEU A 159 22.80 1.94 1.52
N CYS A 160 23.42 3.03 1.98
CA CYS A 160 24.34 3.00 3.11
C CYS A 160 23.63 2.51 4.38
N ASN A 161 22.42 3.01 4.67
CA ASN A 161 21.64 2.56 5.83
C ASN A 161 21.35 1.06 5.79
N ARG A 162 21.16 0.49 4.59
CA ARG A 162 20.98 -0.95 4.43
C ARG A 162 22.30 -1.71 4.57
N ILE A 163 23.35 -1.30 3.87
CA ILE A 163 24.65 -1.98 3.86
C ILE A 163 25.26 -2.07 5.27
N TYR A 164 25.15 -1.00 6.05
CA TYR A 164 25.70 -0.93 7.39
C TYR A 164 24.70 -1.36 8.49
N GLU A 165 23.44 -1.64 8.13
CA GLU A 165 22.34 -1.88 9.08
C GLU A 165 22.21 -0.76 10.15
N GLY A 166 22.38 0.48 9.69
CA GLY A 166 22.57 1.67 10.53
C GLY A 166 24.03 1.95 10.86
N TYR A 167 24.29 2.99 11.65
CA TYR A 167 25.65 3.45 11.91
C TYR A 167 26.03 3.25 13.38
N SER A 168 27.31 3.00 13.62
CA SER A 168 27.91 2.99 14.96
C SER A 168 28.39 4.39 15.35
N PHE A 169 28.16 4.78 16.60
CA PHE A 169 28.71 6.00 17.19
C PHE A 169 30.22 5.93 17.34
N SER A 170 30.82 4.74 17.39
CA SER A 170 32.28 4.58 17.43
C SER A 170 32.99 5.12 16.19
N ILE A 171 32.28 5.34 15.08
CA ILE A 171 32.80 5.96 13.86
C ILE A 171 33.30 7.39 14.13
N PHE A 172 32.70 8.10 15.11
CA PHE A 172 33.11 9.45 15.50
C PHE A 172 34.20 9.45 16.60
N GLY A 173 34.70 8.28 16.99
CA GLY A 173 35.69 8.09 18.04
C GLY A 173 35.15 7.31 19.25
N GLN A 174 36.06 6.65 19.97
CA GLN A 174 35.73 5.78 21.12
C GLN A 174 34.95 6.50 22.23
N GLN A 175 35.15 7.81 22.38
CA GLN A 175 34.43 8.64 23.35
C GLN A 175 32.90 8.67 23.14
N TRP A 176 32.40 8.37 21.94
CA TRP A 176 30.96 8.33 21.63
C TRP A 176 30.37 6.92 21.72
N ALA A 177 31.20 5.89 21.95
CA ALA A 177 30.76 4.49 21.99
C ALA A 177 29.76 4.22 23.13
N PHE A 178 29.73 5.01 24.20
CA PHE A 178 28.73 4.85 25.27
C PHE A 178 27.28 5.02 24.77
N LEU A 179 27.05 5.79 23.70
CA LEU A 179 25.73 5.98 23.10
C LEU A 179 25.17 4.70 22.46
N GLU A 180 26.02 3.70 22.21
CA GLU A 180 25.59 2.37 21.78
C GLU A 180 24.66 1.69 22.79
N ASN A 181 24.86 1.97 24.09
CA ASN A 181 24.00 1.45 25.16
C ASN A 181 22.63 2.12 25.21
N TYR A 182 22.44 3.21 24.46
CA TYR A 182 21.20 3.99 24.40
C TYR A 182 20.51 3.85 23.05
N ARG A 183 20.68 2.73 22.34
CA ARG A 183 19.88 2.42 21.14
C ARG A 183 18.45 2.07 21.54
N GLY A 184 17.48 2.59 20.79
CA GLY A 184 16.07 2.28 21.01
C GLY A 184 15.67 0.89 20.51
N SER A 185 14.46 0.47 20.87
CA SER A 185 13.95 -0.88 20.58
C SER A 185 13.67 -1.14 19.09
N PHE A 186 13.55 -0.09 18.28
CA PHE A 186 13.24 -0.20 16.86
C PHE A 186 14.41 0.25 15.98
N ARG A 187 14.72 -0.54 14.95
CA ARG A 187 15.80 -0.26 14.00
C ARG A 187 15.47 0.98 13.18
N TRP A 188 16.16 2.09 13.47
CA TRP A 188 15.91 3.40 12.87
C TRP A 188 16.07 3.39 11.34
N HIS A 189 17.05 2.64 10.82
CA HIS A 189 17.36 2.57 9.40
C HIS A 189 16.22 1.96 8.56
N ILE A 190 15.33 1.16 9.17
CA ILE A 190 14.14 0.61 8.49
C ILE A 190 13.05 1.68 8.37
N CYS A 191 12.75 2.39 9.46
CA CYS A 191 11.79 3.49 9.45
C CYS A 191 12.26 4.67 8.57
N PHE A 192 13.58 4.84 8.46
CA PHE A 192 14.17 5.90 7.66
C PHE A 192 13.77 5.84 6.18
N ASN A 193 13.38 4.67 5.66
CA ASN A 193 12.89 4.54 4.27
C ASN A 193 11.68 5.45 4.01
N PHE A 194 10.77 5.64 4.99
CA PHE A 194 9.68 6.62 4.86
C PHE A 194 10.17 8.06 4.92
N VAL A 195 11.19 8.34 5.74
CA VAL A 195 11.82 9.67 5.83
C VAL A 195 12.44 10.05 4.48
N VAL A 196 13.10 9.12 3.79
CA VAL A 196 13.65 9.34 2.44
C VAL A 196 12.57 9.80 1.45
N LEU A 197 11.41 9.14 1.43
CA LEU A 197 10.30 9.54 0.55
C LEU A 197 9.84 10.97 0.86
N ARG A 198 9.80 11.33 2.13
CA ARG A 198 9.41 12.68 2.58
C ARG A 198 10.48 13.73 2.24
N MET A 199 11.76 13.41 2.39
CA MET A 199 12.86 14.29 1.99
C MET A 199 12.80 14.62 0.49
N ILE A 200 12.59 13.60 -0.34
CA ILE A 200 12.37 13.77 -1.79
C ILE A 200 11.13 14.62 -2.05
N SER A 201 10.00 14.34 -1.38
CA SER A 201 8.77 15.14 -1.53
C SER A 201 9.00 16.62 -1.22
N PHE A 202 9.65 16.93 -0.10
CA PHE A 202 9.97 18.31 0.26
C PHE A 202 10.85 18.98 -0.80
N GLY A 203 11.90 18.28 -1.24
CA GLY A 203 12.82 18.77 -2.25
C GLY A 203 12.13 19.16 -3.56
N PHE A 204 11.30 18.26 -4.09
CA PHE A 204 10.56 18.50 -5.33
C PHE A 204 9.44 19.53 -5.17
N ASP A 205 8.67 19.48 -4.08
CA ASP A 205 7.60 20.45 -3.82
C ASP A 205 8.18 21.89 -3.70
N TYR A 206 9.36 22.04 -3.09
CA TYR A 206 10.08 23.32 -3.05
C TYR A 206 10.64 23.73 -4.42
N HIS A 207 11.26 22.80 -5.16
CA HIS A 207 11.78 23.04 -6.52
C HIS A 207 10.69 23.50 -7.49
N TRP A 208 9.48 22.98 -7.36
CA TRP A 208 8.33 23.35 -8.20
C TRP A 208 7.63 24.64 -7.79
N THR A 209 7.95 25.22 -6.63
CA THR A 209 7.25 26.42 -6.13
C THR A 209 7.36 27.62 -7.09
N ASN A 210 8.50 27.77 -7.77
CA ASN A 210 8.77 28.86 -8.73
C ASN A 210 8.60 28.44 -10.19
N ARG A 211 8.02 27.27 -10.46
CA ARG A 211 7.78 26.76 -11.82
C ARG A 211 6.29 26.74 -12.10
N ASP A 212 5.92 26.90 -13.36
CA ASP A 212 4.51 26.85 -13.75
C ASP A 212 3.90 25.49 -13.37
N SER A 213 2.81 25.56 -12.60
CA SER A 213 2.09 24.36 -12.22
C SER A 213 1.37 23.81 -13.46
N HIS A 214 1.70 22.58 -13.84
CA HIS A 214 0.94 21.85 -14.86
C HIS A 214 -0.46 21.43 -14.38
N PHE A 215 -0.81 21.69 -13.12
CA PHE A 215 -2.12 21.35 -12.56
C PHE A 215 -3.13 22.47 -12.77
N ASP A 216 -4.02 22.25 -13.73
CA ASP A 216 -5.19 23.10 -13.99
C ASP A 216 -6.23 22.91 -12.87
N GLN A 217 -6.18 23.81 -11.88
CA GLN A 217 -7.07 23.79 -10.71
C GLN A 217 -8.53 23.95 -11.14
N GLU A 218 -8.85 24.90 -12.01
CA GLU A 218 -10.23 25.19 -12.43
C GLU A 218 -10.88 23.96 -13.07
N LYS A 219 -10.17 23.32 -13.99
CA LYS A 219 -10.64 22.10 -14.65
C LYS A 219 -10.80 20.94 -13.69
N HIS A 220 -9.97 20.86 -12.63
CA HIS A 220 -10.16 19.90 -11.55
C HIS A 220 -11.41 20.22 -10.73
N TYR A 221 -11.61 21.47 -10.30
CA TYR A 221 -12.80 21.91 -9.56
C TYR A 221 -14.10 21.58 -10.32
N GLN A 222 -14.11 21.77 -11.64
CA GLN A 222 -15.26 21.44 -12.50
C GLN A 222 -15.58 19.94 -12.57
N ARG A 223 -14.59 19.06 -12.39
CA ARG A 223 -14.73 17.60 -12.53
C ARG A 223 -14.81 16.86 -11.19
N CYS A 224 -14.24 17.42 -10.13
CA CYS A 224 -14.10 16.75 -8.85
C CYS A 224 -15.33 16.99 -7.96
N HIS A 225 -16.10 15.93 -7.69
CA HIS A 225 -17.25 16.00 -6.79
C HIS A 225 -16.88 16.44 -5.36
N ILE A 226 -15.69 16.06 -4.87
CA ILE A 226 -15.23 16.46 -3.53
C ILE A 226 -15.08 17.98 -3.46
N CYS A 227 -14.40 18.56 -4.44
CA CYS A 227 -14.23 20.01 -4.53
C CYS A 227 -15.57 20.74 -4.65
N LYS A 228 -16.50 20.23 -5.48
CA LYS A 228 -17.85 20.79 -5.60
C LYS A 228 -18.64 20.79 -4.29
N SER A 229 -18.37 19.85 -3.39
CA SER A 229 -19.00 19.79 -2.07
C SER A 229 -18.38 20.72 -1.03
N GLY A 230 -17.40 21.56 -1.41
CA GLY A 230 -16.70 22.48 -0.49
C GLY A 230 -15.71 21.80 0.47
N LYS A 231 -15.44 20.51 0.26
CA LYS A 231 -14.53 19.71 1.10
C LYS A 231 -13.10 19.77 0.59
N SER A 232 -12.14 19.65 1.50
CA SER A 232 -10.71 19.62 1.19
C SER A 232 -10.39 18.40 0.32
N CYS A 233 -9.88 18.64 -0.89
CA CYS A 233 -9.48 17.59 -1.83
C CYS A 233 -7.97 17.36 -1.72
N TYR A 234 -7.57 16.12 -1.40
CA TYR A 234 -6.16 15.73 -1.30
C TYR A 234 -5.32 16.13 -2.53
N GLN A 235 -5.86 15.91 -3.73
CA GLN A 235 -5.13 16.22 -4.96
C GLN A 235 -4.87 17.72 -5.08
N VAL A 236 -5.83 18.56 -4.71
CA VAL A 236 -5.62 20.02 -4.69
C VAL A 236 -4.59 20.40 -3.64
N LEU A 237 -4.64 19.80 -2.44
CA LEU A 237 -3.68 20.06 -1.36
C LEU A 237 -2.24 19.68 -1.76
N GLN A 238 -2.08 18.59 -2.51
CA GLN A 238 -0.79 18.12 -3.03
C GLN A 238 -0.26 19.04 -4.15
N GLU A 239 -1.11 19.45 -5.08
CA GLU A 239 -0.70 20.19 -6.28
C GLU A 239 -0.60 21.70 -6.07
N ARG A 240 -1.21 22.23 -5.00
CA ARG A 240 -1.16 23.66 -4.69
C ARG A 240 0.26 24.07 -4.28
N SER A 241 0.80 25.07 -4.97
CA SER A 241 2.04 25.72 -4.56
C SER A 241 1.86 26.47 -3.24
N LEU A 242 2.84 26.36 -2.35
CA LEU A 242 2.84 27.02 -1.05
C LEU A 242 3.82 28.19 -1.05
N PRO A 243 3.56 29.24 -0.25
CA PRO A 243 4.49 30.34 -0.14
C PRO A 243 5.81 29.90 0.53
N ASN A 244 6.90 30.57 0.19
CA ASN A 244 8.27 30.16 0.58
C ASN A 244 8.51 30.11 2.10
N ASP A 245 7.74 30.87 2.88
CA ASP A 245 7.79 30.89 4.35
C ASP A 245 7.37 29.53 4.97
N ARG A 246 6.55 28.75 4.25
CA ARG A 246 6.11 27.42 4.69
C ARG A 246 7.23 26.38 4.58
N PHE A 247 8.22 26.60 3.70
CA PHE A 247 9.39 25.73 3.52
C PHE A 247 10.52 26.03 4.51
N GLY A 248 10.14 26.26 5.78
CA GLY A 248 11.07 26.46 6.89
C GLY A 248 11.58 25.13 7.48
N TYR A 249 12.75 25.18 8.11
CA TYR A 249 13.41 24.00 8.69
C TYR A 249 12.56 23.25 9.74
N ILE A 250 11.84 23.99 10.59
CA ILE A 250 10.99 23.40 11.63
C ILE A 250 9.80 22.64 11.02
N THR A 251 9.13 23.23 10.02
CA THR A 251 8.03 22.56 9.31
C THR A 251 8.53 21.34 8.54
N TYR A 252 9.72 21.44 7.94
CA TYR A 252 10.39 20.32 7.28
C TYR A 252 10.62 19.15 8.25
N LEU A 253 11.28 19.39 9.38
CA LEU A 253 11.51 18.32 10.38
C LEU A 253 10.20 17.76 10.91
N SER A 254 9.23 18.62 11.26
CA SER A 254 7.90 18.21 11.73
C SER A 254 7.22 17.27 10.74
N TYR A 255 7.28 17.58 9.44
CA TYR A 255 6.79 16.72 8.38
C TYR A 255 7.54 15.39 8.30
N LEU A 256 8.88 15.41 8.32
CA LEU A 256 9.68 14.20 8.22
C LEU A 256 9.38 13.22 9.35
N VAL A 257 9.31 13.71 10.60
CA VAL A 257 9.19 12.87 11.78
C VAL A 257 7.77 12.74 12.31
N TYR A 258 6.75 13.28 11.63
CA TYR A 258 5.35 13.26 12.07
C TYR A 258 4.92 11.86 12.56
N ALA A 259 4.78 11.73 13.88
CA ALA A 259 4.71 10.45 14.58
C ALA A 259 3.59 9.52 14.09
N PRO A 260 2.33 9.99 13.88
CA PRO A 260 1.24 9.12 13.44
C PRO A 260 1.52 8.39 12.13
N LEU A 261 2.37 8.93 11.25
CA LEU A 261 2.69 8.34 9.95
C LEU A 261 4.17 7.96 9.81
N TYR A 262 4.93 7.93 10.91
CA TYR A 262 6.39 7.75 10.88
C TYR A 262 6.81 6.28 10.63
N ILE A 263 6.23 5.33 11.37
CA ILE A 263 6.59 3.91 11.26
C ILE A 263 5.99 3.27 10.00
N ALA A 264 4.71 3.53 9.75
CA ALA A 264 4.00 3.01 8.59
C ALA A 264 2.97 4.02 8.11
N GLY A 265 2.62 3.91 6.81
CA GLY A 265 1.92 4.94 6.04
C GLY A 265 0.55 5.38 6.57
N PRO A 266 -0.17 6.26 5.83
CA PRO A 266 0.08 6.60 4.42
C PRO A 266 1.24 7.57 4.17
N ILE A 267 1.69 7.58 2.93
CA ILE A 267 2.68 8.53 2.42
C ILE A 267 1.94 9.79 1.98
N LEU A 268 2.44 10.91 2.47
CA LEU A 268 1.88 12.24 2.29
C LEU A 268 2.88 13.09 1.51
N SER A 269 2.42 14.06 0.71
CA SER A 269 3.31 15.08 0.14
C SER A 269 3.57 16.21 1.14
N PHE A 270 4.64 16.99 0.94
CA PHE A 270 4.93 18.11 1.84
C PHE A 270 3.84 19.18 1.73
N ASN A 271 3.42 19.51 0.50
CA ASN A 271 2.37 20.51 0.28
C ASN A 271 1.05 20.12 0.96
N ALA A 272 0.65 18.85 0.87
CA ALA A 272 -0.57 18.39 1.51
C ALA A 272 -0.45 18.42 3.05
N PHE A 273 0.70 18.08 3.62
CA PHE A 273 0.93 18.18 5.06
C PHE A 273 0.88 19.63 5.54
N ALA A 274 1.70 20.50 4.96
CA ALA A 274 1.86 21.88 5.39
C ALA A 274 0.58 22.72 5.19
N SER A 275 -0.25 22.38 4.20
CA SER A 275 -1.56 23.02 3.99
C SER A 275 -2.55 22.74 5.12
N GLN A 276 -2.41 21.62 5.81
CA GLN A 276 -3.37 21.13 6.82
C GLN A 276 -2.94 21.45 8.27
N LEU A 277 -1.78 22.10 8.47
CA LEU A 277 -1.28 22.48 9.80
C LEU A 277 -2.09 23.61 10.44
N ASP A 278 -2.50 24.62 9.66
CA ASP A 278 -3.38 25.70 10.14
C ASP A 278 -4.82 25.21 10.24
N VAL A 279 -5.33 24.72 9.11
CA VAL A 279 -6.72 24.35 8.91
C VAL A 279 -6.81 22.83 8.89
N PRO A 280 -7.39 22.20 9.92
CA PRO A 280 -7.63 20.76 9.92
C PRO A 280 -8.45 20.34 8.71
N GLN A 281 -8.25 19.10 8.28
CA GLN A 281 -9.04 18.50 7.22
C GLN A 281 -10.56 18.60 7.52
N ASN A 282 -11.34 18.91 6.49
CA ASN A 282 -12.80 18.83 6.52
C ASN A 282 -13.36 17.84 5.48
N ALA A 283 -12.47 17.08 4.83
CA ALA A 283 -12.80 16.03 3.86
C ALA A 283 -13.69 14.94 4.48
N ILE A 284 -13.36 14.55 5.71
CA ILE A 284 -13.98 13.45 6.42
C ILE A 284 -14.56 13.98 7.72
N SER A 285 -15.89 13.95 7.82
CA SER A 285 -16.61 14.36 9.02
C SER A 285 -16.26 13.46 10.21
N VAL A 286 -16.39 13.99 11.42
CA VAL A 286 -16.16 13.23 12.68
C VAL A 286 -16.94 11.93 12.70
N ARG A 287 -18.23 11.94 12.29
CA ARG A 287 -19.04 10.73 12.13
C ARG A 287 -18.37 9.68 11.24
N ASN A 288 -17.81 10.10 10.10
CA ASN A 288 -17.14 9.19 9.18
C ASN A 288 -15.78 8.71 9.71
N VAL A 289 -15.08 9.51 10.52
CA VAL A 289 -13.87 9.07 11.23
C VAL A 289 -14.21 8.00 12.28
N ILE A 290 -15.30 8.17 13.04
CA ILE A 290 -15.78 7.15 14.00
C ILE A 290 -16.15 5.86 13.27
N LEU A 291 -16.92 5.96 12.18
CA LEU A 291 -17.26 4.81 11.35
C LEU A 291 -16.03 4.14 10.72
N TYR A 292 -14.99 4.92 10.41
CA TYR A 292 -13.72 4.40 9.92
C TYR A 292 -13.00 3.55 10.98
N GLY A 293 -12.93 4.04 12.24
CA GLY A 293 -12.42 3.28 13.38
C GLY A 293 -13.24 2.02 13.68
N PHE A 294 -14.58 2.12 13.63
CA PHE A 294 -15.46 0.97 13.83
C PHE A 294 -15.24 -0.12 12.76
N ARG A 295 -15.13 0.27 11.48
CA ARG A 295 -14.80 -0.66 10.38
C ARG A 295 -13.44 -1.32 10.59
N TRP A 296 -12.46 -0.60 11.13
CA TRP A 296 -11.16 -1.15 11.47
C TRP A 296 -11.26 -2.21 12.59
N MET A 297 -12.06 -1.97 13.63
CA MET A 297 -12.34 -2.96 14.67
C MET A 297 -12.97 -4.24 14.12
N LEU A 298 -13.96 -4.12 13.22
CA LEU A 298 -14.55 -5.28 12.54
C LEU A 298 -13.52 -6.05 11.71
N SER A 299 -12.61 -5.33 11.04
CA SER A 299 -11.51 -5.94 10.29
C SER A 299 -10.49 -6.65 11.20
N ILE A 300 -10.27 -6.17 12.43
CA ILE A 300 -9.45 -6.89 13.43
C ILE A 300 -10.13 -8.18 13.83
N ILE A 301 -11.43 -8.15 14.13
CA ILE A 301 -12.18 -9.35 14.51
C ILE A 301 -12.11 -10.38 13.38
N LEU A 302 -12.26 -9.94 12.12
CA LEU A 302 -12.09 -10.80 10.95
C LEU A 302 -10.67 -11.39 10.88
N MET A 303 -9.63 -10.59 11.12
CA MET A 303 -8.25 -11.05 11.12
C MET A 303 -8.01 -12.10 12.22
N GLU A 304 -8.46 -11.83 13.46
CA GLU A 304 -8.35 -12.76 14.57
C GLU A 304 -9.11 -14.07 14.26
N LEU A 305 -10.34 -13.99 13.73
CA LEU A 305 -11.09 -15.17 13.34
C LEU A 305 -10.33 -15.99 12.29
N MET A 306 -9.79 -15.32 11.26
CA MET A 306 -9.05 -15.96 10.20
C MET A 306 -7.79 -16.66 10.71
N THR A 307 -7.02 -16.06 11.62
CA THR A 307 -5.78 -16.68 12.15
C THR A 307 -6.04 -17.79 13.17
N HIS A 308 -7.21 -17.84 13.81
CA HIS A 308 -7.60 -18.97 14.67
C HIS A 308 -8.19 -20.15 13.89
N LEU A 309 -8.78 -19.89 12.72
CA LEU A 309 -9.45 -20.91 11.90
C LEU A 309 -8.59 -21.45 10.75
N CYS A 310 -7.77 -20.61 10.13
CA CYS A 310 -7.02 -20.93 8.93
C CYS A 310 -5.53 -20.60 9.08
N TYR A 311 -4.68 -21.62 9.22
CA TYR A 311 -3.24 -21.48 9.55
C TYR A 311 -2.34 -21.21 8.33
N TYR A 312 -2.77 -20.32 7.43
CA TYR A 312 -2.13 -20.10 6.13
C TYR A 312 -0.65 -19.69 6.22
N ASN A 313 -0.27 -18.84 7.17
CA ASN A 313 1.12 -18.37 7.27
C ASN A 313 2.01 -19.42 7.93
N ALA A 314 1.47 -20.20 8.88
CA ALA A 314 2.17 -21.34 9.45
C ALA A 314 2.50 -22.37 8.36
N PHE A 315 1.53 -22.68 7.49
CA PHE A 315 1.79 -23.51 6.30
C PHE A 315 2.87 -22.90 5.41
N ALA A 316 2.74 -21.62 5.04
CA ALA A 316 3.69 -20.96 4.14
C ALA A 316 5.13 -20.92 4.67
N LYS A 317 5.31 -20.86 6.00
CA LYS A 317 6.63 -20.90 6.66
C LYS A 317 7.14 -22.30 6.93
N SER A 318 6.26 -23.29 6.96
CA SER A 318 6.65 -24.69 7.00
C SER A 318 7.12 -25.14 5.61
N ASP A 319 7.92 -26.19 5.54
CA ASP A 319 8.20 -26.87 4.26
C ASP A 319 7.08 -27.85 3.86
N LEU A 320 6.03 -27.97 4.69
CA LEU A 320 4.96 -28.94 4.52
C LEU A 320 4.17 -28.74 3.22
N TRP A 321 4.03 -27.50 2.75
CA TRP A 321 3.32 -27.20 1.51
C TRP A 321 3.93 -27.89 0.28
N LYS A 322 5.21 -28.28 0.32
CA LYS A 322 5.89 -29.01 -0.75
C LYS A 322 5.35 -30.43 -0.94
N HIS A 323 4.68 -30.97 0.08
CA HIS A 323 4.13 -32.32 0.13
C HIS A 323 2.60 -32.33 0.00
N LEU A 324 1.97 -31.18 -0.20
CA LEU A 324 0.53 -31.05 -0.33
C LEU A 324 0.11 -31.13 -1.81
N SER A 325 -1.16 -31.43 -2.03
CA SER A 325 -1.73 -31.45 -3.38
C SER A 325 -1.67 -30.04 -4.02
N PRO A 326 -1.62 -29.93 -5.35
CA PRO A 326 -1.66 -28.62 -6.03
C PRO A 326 -2.87 -27.75 -5.62
N MET A 327 -4.01 -28.37 -5.32
CA MET A 327 -5.20 -27.67 -4.83
C MET A 327 -5.00 -27.07 -3.44
N ASP A 328 -4.37 -27.81 -2.52
CA ASP A 328 -4.10 -27.32 -1.17
C ASP A 328 -3.06 -26.20 -1.19
N VAL A 329 -2.03 -26.33 -2.03
CA VAL A 329 -1.03 -25.28 -2.28
C VAL A 329 -1.69 -24.02 -2.81
N PHE A 330 -2.63 -24.16 -3.75
CA PHE A 330 -3.43 -23.05 -4.25
C PHE A 330 -4.25 -22.37 -3.13
N ILE A 331 -4.96 -23.15 -2.30
CA ILE A 331 -5.76 -22.64 -1.19
C ILE A 331 -4.90 -21.88 -0.19
N ILE A 332 -3.76 -22.46 0.22
CA ILE A 332 -2.82 -21.84 1.15
C ILE A 332 -2.27 -20.55 0.54
N GLY A 333 -1.82 -20.59 -0.72
CA GLY A 333 -1.30 -19.42 -1.42
C GLY A 333 -2.33 -18.30 -1.53
N TYR A 334 -3.57 -18.61 -1.91
CA TYR A 334 -4.68 -17.67 -1.94
C TYR A 334 -4.97 -17.08 -0.54
N GLY A 335 -4.96 -17.92 0.50
CA GLY A 335 -5.12 -17.52 1.89
C GLY A 335 -4.04 -16.56 2.38
N VAL A 336 -2.76 -16.84 2.07
CA VAL A 336 -1.61 -15.98 2.40
C VAL A 336 -1.76 -14.60 1.76
N LEU A 337 -2.18 -14.52 0.48
CA LEU A 337 -2.36 -13.24 -0.20
C LEU A 337 -3.51 -12.42 0.39
N ASN A 338 -4.62 -13.07 0.77
CA ASN A 338 -5.73 -12.41 1.46
C ASN A 338 -5.33 -11.95 2.88
N PHE A 339 -4.60 -12.78 3.61
CA PHE A 339 -3.99 -12.40 4.89
C PHE A 339 -3.09 -11.18 4.73
N MET A 340 -2.22 -11.18 3.73
CA MET A 340 -1.31 -10.07 3.45
C MET A 340 -2.05 -8.77 3.17
N TRP A 341 -3.11 -8.82 2.36
CA TRP A 341 -3.97 -7.66 2.10
C TRP A 341 -4.62 -7.13 3.39
N LEU A 342 -5.24 -8.02 4.19
CA LEU A 342 -5.91 -7.63 5.43
C LEU A 342 -4.93 -7.11 6.49
N LYS A 343 -3.72 -7.68 6.57
CA LYS A 343 -2.63 -7.23 7.43
C LYS A 343 -2.28 -5.77 7.13
N PHE A 344 -1.99 -5.46 5.87
CA PHE A 344 -1.60 -4.10 5.48
C PHE A 344 -2.76 -3.11 5.54
N LEU A 345 -3.99 -3.55 5.26
CA LEU A 345 -5.20 -2.77 5.53
C LEU A 345 -5.21 -2.35 7.01
N LEU A 346 -5.07 -3.29 7.94
CA LEU A 346 -5.15 -3.00 9.37
C LEU A 346 -4.02 -2.08 9.84
N ILE A 347 -2.76 -2.37 9.48
CA ILE A 347 -1.61 -1.57 9.87
C ILE A 347 -1.76 -0.13 9.38
N TRP A 348 -1.98 0.08 8.08
CA TRP A 348 -2.02 1.44 7.51
C TRP A 348 -3.26 2.22 7.91
N ARG A 349 -4.41 1.57 8.07
CA ARG A 349 -5.62 2.25 8.55
C ARG A 349 -5.49 2.70 10.00
N PHE A 350 -4.76 1.99 10.84
CA PHE A 350 -4.52 2.40 12.23
C PHE A 350 -3.76 3.73 12.29
N PHE A 351 -2.63 3.81 11.58
CA PHE A 351 -1.82 5.04 11.52
C PHE A 351 -2.57 6.19 10.84
N ARG A 352 -3.31 5.89 9.76
CA ARG A 352 -4.20 6.86 9.10
C ARG A 352 -5.30 7.37 10.04
N PHE A 353 -5.90 6.50 10.86
CA PHE A 353 -6.97 6.87 11.79
C PHE A 353 -6.49 7.95 12.77
N TRP A 354 -5.32 7.76 13.37
CA TRP A 354 -4.71 8.77 14.24
C TRP A 354 -4.42 10.06 13.48
N SER A 355 -3.84 9.98 12.28
CA SER A 355 -3.64 11.16 11.43
C SER A 355 -4.93 11.94 11.17
N LEU A 356 -6.06 11.24 10.92
CA LEU A 356 -7.35 11.88 10.70
C LEU A 356 -7.90 12.58 11.94
N ILE A 357 -7.72 11.99 13.14
CA ILE A 357 -8.13 12.64 14.39
C ILE A 357 -7.28 13.89 14.64
N ASN A 358 -5.98 13.84 14.31
CA ASN A 358 -5.09 15.01 14.35
C ASN A 358 -5.39 16.06 13.27
N GLY A 359 -6.38 15.83 12.40
CA GLY A 359 -6.77 16.79 11.38
C GLY A 359 -5.94 16.74 10.10
N ILE A 360 -5.12 15.70 9.89
CA ILE A 360 -4.35 15.51 8.66
C ILE A 360 -4.98 14.38 7.85
N GLU A 361 -5.58 14.75 6.71
CA GLU A 361 -6.01 13.79 5.70
C GLU A 361 -4.79 13.30 4.91
N ALA A 362 -4.65 11.98 4.91
CA ALA A 362 -3.68 11.25 4.12
C ALA A 362 -4.42 10.22 3.25
N PRO A 363 -3.90 9.84 2.07
CA PRO A 363 -4.60 8.91 1.18
C PRO A 363 -4.84 7.54 1.81
N GLU A 364 -6.02 6.95 1.61
CA GLU A 364 -6.27 5.54 1.97
C GLU A 364 -5.37 4.63 1.13
N ASN A 365 -4.70 3.66 1.77
CA ASN A 365 -3.74 2.78 1.10
C ASN A 365 -4.37 1.54 0.50
N MET A 366 -5.47 1.05 1.07
CA MET A 366 -6.20 -0.11 0.57
C MET A 366 -7.67 0.25 0.26
N PRO A 367 -7.92 1.11 -0.73
CA PRO A 367 -9.27 1.53 -1.12
C PRO A 367 -10.11 0.40 -1.74
N LYS A 368 -9.48 -0.63 -2.31
CA LYS A 368 -10.15 -1.77 -2.94
C LYS A 368 -9.60 -3.09 -2.39
N CYS A 369 -10.48 -4.08 -2.21
CA CYS A 369 -10.08 -5.45 -1.89
C CYS A 369 -9.27 -6.06 -3.04
N ILE A 370 -8.23 -6.84 -2.75
CA ILE A 370 -7.41 -7.52 -3.76
C ILE A 370 -8.24 -8.42 -4.68
N ASN A 371 -9.27 -9.08 -4.14
CA ASN A 371 -10.21 -9.91 -4.90
C ASN A 371 -11.15 -9.11 -5.81
N ASN A 372 -11.11 -7.78 -5.73
CA ASN A 372 -11.85 -6.88 -6.61
C ASN A 372 -10.93 -6.18 -7.63
N CYS A 373 -9.73 -6.71 -7.88
CA CYS A 373 -8.79 -6.21 -8.89
C CYS A 373 -8.56 -7.25 -9.98
N HIS A 374 -9.01 -6.97 -11.22
CA HIS A 374 -8.86 -7.87 -12.36
C HIS A 374 -7.80 -7.43 -13.39
N ASN A 375 -7.14 -6.28 -13.16
CA ASN A 375 -6.05 -5.81 -14.01
C ASN A 375 -4.93 -5.23 -13.16
N LEU A 376 -3.70 -5.32 -13.66
CA LEU A 376 -2.48 -5.03 -12.92
C LEU A 376 -2.36 -3.53 -12.60
N GLU A 377 -2.68 -2.66 -13.55
CA GLU A 377 -2.70 -1.21 -13.31
C GLU A 377 -3.70 -0.84 -12.20
N GLY A 378 -4.89 -1.43 -12.23
CA GLY A 378 -5.91 -1.27 -11.20
C GLY A 378 -5.45 -1.80 -9.85
N PHE A 379 -4.80 -2.97 -9.82
CA PHE A 379 -4.22 -3.51 -8.60
C PHE A 379 -3.22 -2.53 -7.97
N TRP A 380 -2.21 -2.05 -8.71
CA TRP A 380 -1.18 -1.15 -8.18
C TRP A 380 -1.67 0.24 -7.81
N LYS A 381 -2.76 0.73 -8.42
CA LYS A 381 -3.42 1.97 -8.00
C LYS A 381 -4.18 1.83 -6.68
N ASN A 382 -4.58 0.60 -6.32
CA ASN A 382 -5.38 0.32 -5.13
C ASN A 382 -4.63 -0.44 -4.04
N TRP A 383 -3.43 -0.96 -4.33
CA TRP A 383 -2.50 -1.53 -3.36
C TRP A 383 -1.47 -0.48 -2.97
N HIS A 384 -1.36 -0.20 -1.66
CA HIS A 384 -0.51 0.87 -1.15
C HIS A 384 -0.70 2.20 -1.92
N ALA A 385 -1.96 2.59 -2.13
CA ALA A 385 -2.33 3.64 -3.06
C ALA A 385 -1.65 5.00 -2.78
N SER A 386 -1.29 5.32 -1.53
CA SER A 386 -0.53 6.53 -1.23
C SER A 386 0.88 6.48 -1.83
N PHE A 387 1.53 5.31 -1.82
CA PHE A 387 2.84 5.11 -2.43
C PHE A 387 2.74 5.16 -3.94
N ASN A 388 1.71 4.55 -4.53
CA ASN A 388 1.48 4.67 -5.97
C ASN A 388 1.33 6.14 -6.40
N LYS A 389 0.53 6.94 -5.68
CA LYS A 389 0.41 8.39 -5.93
C LYS A 389 1.76 9.11 -5.81
N TRP A 390 2.56 8.76 -4.81
CA TRP A 390 3.90 9.31 -4.61
C TRP A 390 4.83 8.96 -5.78
N LEU A 391 4.89 7.69 -6.19
CA LEU A 391 5.68 7.23 -7.34
C LEU A 391 5.26 7.93 -8.63
N VAL A 392 3.95 8.12 -8.81
CA VAL A 392 3.42 8.84 -9.98
C VAL A 392 3.91 10.29 -9.99
N ARG A 393 3.81 10.99 -8.86
CA ARG A 393 4.19 12.40 -8.74
C ARG A 393 5.69 12.63 -8.87
N TYR A 394 6.50 11.86 -8.14
CA TYR A 394 7.93 12.16 -7.97
C TYR A 394 8.87 11.35 -8.88
N ILE A 395 8.37 10.31 -9.55
CA ILE A 395 9.15 9.50 -10.50
C ILE A 395 8.50 9.48 -11.88
N TYR A 396 7.26 8.99 -11.99
CA TYR A 396 6.62 8.72 -13.28
C TYR A 396 6.46 9.99 -14.14
N ILE A 397 5.87 11.05 -13.56
CA ILE A 397 5.63 12.31 -14.28
C ILE A 397 6.95 12.99 -14.67
N PRO A 398 7.93 13.19 -13.76
CA PRO A 398 9.23 13.74 -14.11
C PRO A 398 10.00 12.99 -15.21
N LEU A 399 9.85 11.67 -15.30
CA LEU A 399 10.48 10.85 -16.36
C LEU A 399 9.72 10.86 -17.70
N GLY A 400 8.79 11.79 -17.91
CA GLY A 400 8.03 11.95 -19.16
C GLY A 400 6.69 11.20 -19.20
N GLY A 401 6.26 10.62 -18.07
CA GLY A 401 4.93 10.05 -17.88
C GLY A 401 4.53 9.03 -18.95
N SER A 402 3.34 9.22 -19.53
CA SER A 402 2.77 8.30 -20.53
C SER A 402 3.63 8.12 -21.78
N LYS A 403 4.48 9.10 -22.14
CA LYS A 403 5.36 9.02 -23.33
C LYS A 403 6.49 7.98 -23.14
N LYS A 404 6.88 7.70 -21.89
CA LYS A 404 7.98 6.77 -21.54
C LYS A 404 7.48 5.62 -20.66
N LYS A 405 6.21 5.22 -20.80
CA LYS A 405 5.53 4.28 -19.90
C LYS A 405 6.30 2.98 -19.65
N LEU A 406 6.86 2.35 -20.69
CA LEU A 406 7.62 1.10 -20.54
C LEU A 406 8.89 1.29 -19.70
N LEU A 407 9.69 2.32 -20.00
CA LEU A 407 10.89 2.64 -19.22
C LEU A 407 10.54 2.96 -17.77
N ASN A 408 9.49 3.75 -17.56
CA ASN A 408 9.07 4.17 -16.22
C ASN A 408 8.66 2.97 -15.35
N VAL A 409 8.02 1.94 -15.91
CA VAL A 409 7.66 0.73 -15.15
C VAL A 409 8.93 0.08 -14.58
N TRP A 410 9.98 -0.11 -15.38
CA TRP A 410 11.24 -0.70 -14.91
C TRP A 410 11.92 0.13 -13.81
N VAL A 411 12.02 1.45 -14.00
CA VAL A 411 12.62 2.35 -13.02
C VAL A 411 11.82 2.35 -11.71
N ILE A 412 10.49 2.44 -11.79
CA ILE A 412 9.61 2.45 -10.62
C ILE A 412 9.71 1.14 -9.85
N PHE A 413 9.58 -0.02 -10.50
CA PHE A 413 9.63 -1.30 -9.79
C PHE A 413 11.02 -1.60 -9.22
N THR A 414 12.09 -1.16 -9.88
CA THR A 414 13.45 -1.26 -9.33
C THR A 414 13.59 -0.38 -8.08
N PHE A 415 13.11 0.86 -8.12
CA PHE A 415 13.09 1.72 -6.94
C PHE A 415 12.25 1.13 -5.81
N VAL A 416 11.07 0.57 -6.12
CA VAL A 416 10.21 -0.11 -5.13
C VAL A 416 10.95 -1.26 -4.46
N ALA A 417 11.70 -2.08 -5.22
CA ALA A 417 12.54 -3.14 -4.66
C ALA A 417 13.60 -2.55 -3.71
N ILE A 418 14.41 -1.59 -4.19
CA ILE A 418 15.48 -0.94 -3.39
C ILE A 418 14.91 -0.29 -2.12
N TRP A 419 13.75 0.35 -2.20
CA TRP A 419 13.10 1.01 -1.07
C TRP A 419 12.54 0.03 -0.04
N HIS A 420 12.06 -1.13 -0.47
CA HIS A 420 11.61 -2.17 0.46
C HIS A 420 12.78 -2.91 1.09
N ASP A 421 13.61 -3.54 0.26
CA ASP A 421 14.85 -4.17 0.67
C ASP A 421 15.73 -4.55 -0.54
N LEU A 422 17.05 -4.44 -0.40
CA LEU A 422 18.00 -4.87 -1.43
C LEU A 422 18.27 -6.38 -1.32
N GLU A 423 17.22 -7.17 -1.45
CA GLU A 423 17.29 -8.62 -1.49
C GLU A 423 16.98 -9.14 -2.89
N TRP A 424 17.77 -10.11 -3.36
CA TRP A 424 17.61 -10.69 -4.70
C TRP A 424 16.17 -11.17 -4.98
N LYS A 425 15.49 -11.74 -3.97
CA LYS A 425 14.09 -12.17 -4.10
C LYS A 425 13.14 -11.02 -4.47
N LEU A 426 13.33 -9.82 -3.92
CA LEU A 426 12.47 -8.66 -4.17
C LEU A 426 12.79 -8.04 -5.53
N LEU A 427 14.05 -8.02 -5.93
CA LEU A 427 14.44 -7.57 -7.25
C LEU A 427 13.91 -8.52 -8.34
N SER A 428 14.03 -9.84 -8.15
CA SER A 428 13.42 -10.84 -9.03
C SER A 428 11.90 -10.70 -9.09
N TRP A 429 11.23 -10.50 -7.96
CA TRP A 429 9.79 -10.23 -7.89
C TRP A 429 9.39 -8.96 -8.67
N ALA A 430 10.16 -7.89 -8.53
CA ALA A 430 9.91 -6.62 -9.20
C ALA A 430 10.02 -6.77 -10.73
N TRP A 431 11.07 -7.43 -11.20
CA TRP A 431 11.28 -7.64 -12.64
C TRP A 431 10.29 -8.65 -13.23
N LEU A 432 9.92 -9.71 -12.50
CA LEU A 432 8.85 -10.62 -12.91
C LEU A 432 7.52 -9.86 -13.04
N THR A 433 7.24 -8.93 -12.12
CA THR A 433 6.08 -8.05 -12.21
C THR A 433 6.15 -7.15 -13.46
N CYS A 434 7.31 -6.56 -13.77
CA CYS A 434 7.51 -5.78 -15.00
C CYS A 434 7.21 -6.60 -16.26
N LEU A 435 7.68 -7.86 -16.32
CA LEU A 435 7.41 -8.75 -17.44
C LEU A 435 5.90 -8.99 -17.61
N PHE A 436 5.17 -9.20 -16.51
CA PHE A 436 3.71 -9.37 -16.55
C PHE A 436 2.93 -8.10 -16.90
N PHE A 437 3.52 -6.91 -16.72
CA PHE A 437 2.94 -5.65 -17.21
C PHE A 437 2.92 -5.55 -18.73
N ILE A 438 3.91 -6.11 -19.44
CA ILE A 438 4.07 -5.90 -20.88
C ILE A 438 2.85 -6.42 -21.67
N PRO A 439 2.38 -7.67 -21.49
CA PRO A 439 1.20 -8.16 -22.19
C PRO A 439 -0.04 -7.29 -21.95
N GLU A 440 -0.30 -6.90 -20.69
CA GLU A 440 -1.46 -6.05 -20.37
C GLU A 440 -1.40 -4.69 -21.09
N LEU A 441 -0.21 -4.10 -21.20
CA LEU A 441 -0.02 -2.84 -21.91
C LEU A 441 -0.27 -2.99 -23.41
N VAL A 442 0.20 -4.08 -24.01
CA VAL A 442 -0.03 -4.40 -25.42
C VAL A 442 -1.51 -4.64 -25.67
N PHE A 443 -2.18 -5.46 -24.86
CA PHE A 443 -3.62 -5.73 -24.98
C PHE A 443 -4.46 -4.46 -24.82
N LYS A 444 -4.17 -3.61 -23.83
CA LYS A 444 -4.87 -2.32 -23.66
C LYS A 444 -4.64 -1.37 -24.84
N SER A 445 -3.44 -1.37 -25.42
CA SER A 445 -3.14 -0.56 -26.59
C SER A 445 -3.91 -1.06 -27.81
N ALA A 446 -3.90 -2.36 -28.08
CA ALA A 446 -4.64 -2.99 -29.17
C ALA A 446 -6.16 -2.81 -29.02
N GLY A 447 -6.69 -2.96 -27.80
CA GLY A 447 -8.10 -2.77 -27.49
C GLY A 447 -8.61 -1.34 -27.67
N LYS A 448 -7.75 -0.32 -27.53
CA LYS A 448 -8.13 1.07 -27.86
C LYS A 448 -8.28 1.31 -29.37
N THR A 449 -7.52 0.59 -30.18
CA THR A 449 -7.61 0.62 -31.64
C THR A 449 -8.84 -0.17 -32.12
N PHE A 450 -9.23 -1.21 -31.40
CA PHE A 450 -10.39 -2.03 -31.71
C PHE A 450 -11.69 -1.41 -31.16
N GLN A 451 -12.29 -0.48 -31.90
CA GLN A 451 -13.66 -0.04 -31.63
C GLN A 451 -14.63 -1.06 -32.22
N ALA A 452 -15.03 -2.06 -31.43
CA ALA A 452 -16.05 -3.00 -31.83
C ALA A 452 -17.39 -2.27 -32.08
N GLN A 453 -17.76 -2.08 -33.35
CA GLN A 453 -19.02 -1.43 -33.73
C GLN A 453 -20.24 -2.37 -33.68
N SER A 454 -20.01 -3.69 -33.66
CA SER A 454 -21.07 -4.70 -33.61
C SER A 454 -21.29 -5.22 -32.18
N SER A 455 -22.54 -5.55 -31.84
CA SER A 455 -22.90 -6.13 -30.53
C SER A 455 -22.20 -7.46 -30.25
N PHE A 456 -21.91 -8.23 -31.30
CA PHE A 456 -21.14 -9.48 -31.20
C PHE A 456 -19.66 -9.21 -30.89
N GLY A 457 -19.05 -8.20 -31.52
CA GLY A 457 -17.67 -7.80 -31.23
C GLY A 457 -17.50 -7.31 -29.79
N VAL A 458 -18.48 -6.58 -29.25
CA VAL A 458 -18.48 -6.16 -27.83
C VAL A 458 -18.56 -7.37 -26.89
N CYS A 459 -19.35 -8.39 -27.23
CA CYS A 459 -19.44 -9.63 -26.46
C CYS A 459 -18.10 -10.37 -26.45
N ILE A 460 -17.50 -10.62 -27.62
CA ILE A 460 -16.19 -11.27 -27.74
C ILE A 460 -15.12 -10.49 -26.97
N PHE A 461 -15.08 -9.16 -27.12
CA PHE A 461 -14.11 -8.33 -26.42
C PHE A 461 -14.26 -8.44 -24.90
N ARG A 462 -15.49 -8.50 -24.38
CA ARG A 462 -15.77 -8.72 -22.96
C ARG A 462 -15.24 -10.08 -22.48
N GLU A 463 -15.47 -11.14 -23.25
CA GLU A 463 -15.01 -12.48 -22.91
C GLU A 463 -13.48 -12.60 -22.94
N LEU A 464 -12.84 -12.08 -23.99
CA LEU A 464 -11.38 -12.00 -24.07
C LEU A 464 -10.79 -11.17 -22.93
N SER A 465 -11.44 -10.07 -22.55
CA SER A 465 -11.03 -9.25 -21.40
C SER A 465 -11.16 -10.01 -20.08
N ALA A 466 -12.16 -10.86 -19.93
CA ALA A 466 -12.33 -11.71 -18.75
C ALA A 466 -11.25 -12.79 -18.66
N VAL A 467 -10.92 -13.43 -19.80
CA VAL A 467 -9.81 -14.38 -19.88
C VAL A 467 -8.47 -13.70 -19.57
N ALA A 468 -8.23 -12.52 -20.15
CA ALA A 468 -7.03 -11.73 -19.87
C ALA A 468 -6.92 -11.38 -18.38
N GLY A 469 -8.03 -10.97 -17.74
CA GLY A 469 -8.07 -10.72 -16.30
C GLY A 469 -7.75 -11.96 -15.46
N ALA A 470 -8.27 -13.13 -15.84
CA ALA A 470 -7.96 -14.39 -15.19
C ALA A 470 -6.46 -14.74 -15.25
N VAL A 471 -5.85 -14.56 -16.42
CA VAL A 471 -4.41 -14.75 -16.62
C VAL A 471 -3.62 -13.74 -15.79
N THR A 472 -4.00 -12.47 -15.79
CA THR A 472 -3.34 -11.42 -14.99
C THR A 472 -3.39 -11.73 -13.49
N ILE A 473 -4.55 -12.15 -12.97
CA ILE A 473 -4.69 -12.55 -11.56
C ILE A 473 -3.75 -13.72 -11.26
N THR A 474 -3.73 -14.74 -12.12
CA THR A 474 -2.86 -15.91 -11.96
C THR A 474 -1.38 -15.52 -11.94
N CYS A 475 -0.93 -14.71 -12.90
CA CYS A 475 0.43 -14.20 -12.97
C CYS A 475 0.80 -13.39 -11.70
N LEU A 476 -0.09 -12.53 -11.23
CA LEU A 476 0.14 -11.75 -10.02
C LEU A 476 0.21 -12.63 -8.77
N MET A 477 -0.63 -13.67 -8.68
CA MET A 477 -0.55 -14.64 -7.59
C MET A 477 0.78 -15.39 -7.61
N VAL A 478 1.20 -15.89 -8.77
CA VAL A 478 2.48 -16.58 -8.93
C VAL A 478 3.64 -15.64 -8.56
N ALA A 479 3.67 -14.41 -9.08
CA ALA A 479 4.71 -13.43 -8.74
C ALA A 479 4.83 -13.23 -7.23
N ASN A 480 3.71 -12.98 -6.55
CA ASN A 480 3.74 -12.74 -5.10
C ASN A 480 4.08 -14.00 -4.29
N LEU A 481 3.63 -15.19 -4.71
CA LEU A 481 4.04 -16.43 -4.05
C LEU A 481 5.55 -16.69 -4.21
N VAL A 482 6.11 -16.46 -5.40
CA VAL A 482 7.56 -16.55 -5.64
C VAL A 482 8.31 -15.51 -4.81
N GLY A 483 7.82 -14.27 -4.73
CA GLY A 483 8.48 -13.20 -4.00
C GLY A 483 8.47 -13.37 -2.47
N PHE A 484 7.40 -13.92 -1.91
CA PHE A 484 7.14 -13.88 -0.46
C PHE A 484 7.02 -15.24 0.23
N VAL A 485 6.85 -16.34 -0.51
CA VAL A 485 6.64 -17.69 0.06
C VAL A 485 7.69 -18.68 -0.45
N VAL A 486 7.77 -18.84 -1.76
CA VAL A 486 8.49 -19.95 -2.41
C VAL A 486 9.95 -19.59 -2.74
N GLY A 487 10.22 -18.31 -2.99
CA GLY A 487 11.52 -17.82 -3.45
C GLY A 487 11.81 -18.14 -4.93
N PRO A 488 12.86 -17.55 -5.53
CA PRO A 488 13.23 -17.79 -6.93
C PRO A 488 13.51 -19.27 -7.24
N GLY A 489 14.11 -20.00 -6.29
CA GLY A 489 14.46 -21.41 -6.47
C GLY A 489 13.28 -22.36 -6.55
N GLY A 490 12.10 -21.98 -6.04
CA GLY A 490 10.91 -22.84 -6.09
C GLY A 490 9.99 -22.58 -7.29
N ILE A 491 10.38 -21.72 -8.23
CA ILE A 491 9.67 -21.58 -9.52
C ILE A 491 9.62 -22.93 -10.25
N ASN A 492 10.73 -23.66 -10.28
CA ASN A 492 10.80 -24.98 -10.93
C ASN A 492 9.85 -25.98 -10.28
N TRP A 493 9.72 -25.93 -8.94
CA TRP A 493 8.77 -26.77 -8.22
C TRP A 493 7.32 -26.39 -8.51
N LEU A 494 7.00 -25.09 -8.60
CA LEU A 494 5.66 -24.65 -8.96
C LEU A 494 5.30 -25.12 -10.38
N LEU A 495 6.23 -24.98 -11.32
CA LEU A 495 6.04 -25.43 -12.69
C LEU A 495 5.85 -26.95 -12.74
N SER A 496 6.70 -27.74 -12.08
CA SER A 496 6.53 -29.20 -12.08
C SER A 496 5.21 -29.60 -11.43
N SER A 497 4.86 -29.03 -10.28
CA SER A 497 3.65 -29.41 -9.54
C SER A 497 2.35 -29.07 -10.29
N PHE A 498 2.29 -27.91 -10.97
CA PHE A 498 1.08 -27.47 -11.67
C PHE A 498 1.00 -27.92 -13.14
N LEU A 499 2.13 -28.25 -13.79
CA LEU A 499 2.14 -28.72 -15.19
C LEU A 499 2.10 -30.26 -15.31
N HIS A 500 2.18 -31.01 -14.21
CA HIS A 500 1.95 -32.45 -14.20
C HIS A 500 0.44 -32.82 -14.25
N LYS A 501 0.16 -34.11 -14.48
CA LYS A 501 -1.20 -34.65 -14.72
C LYS A 501 -2.23 -34.28 -13.65
N GLU A 502 -1.81 -34.21 -12.38
CA GLU A 502 -2.68 -33.84 -11.25
C GLU A 502 -2.84 -32.32 -11.09
N GLY A 503 -1.87 -31.54 -11.56
CA GLY A 503 -1.88 -30.08 -11.46
C GLY A 503 -2.70 -29.39 -12.55
N LEU A 504 -2.74 -29.96 -13.77
CA LEU A 504 -3.45 -29.37 -14.91
C LEU A 504 -4.95 -29.14 -14.67
N PRO A 505 -5.72 -30.09 -14.07
CA PRO A 505 -7.12 -29.84 -13.74
C PRO A 505 -7.29 -28.72 -12.72
N VAL A 506 -6.39 -28.62 -11.74
CA VAL A 506 -6.40 -27.55 -10.73
C VAL A 506 -6.13 -26.20 -11.38
N LEU A 507 -5.11 -26.11 -12.26
CA LEU A 507 -4.79 -24.90 -13.00
C LEU A 507 -5.97 -24.46 -13.90
N GLY A 508 -6.62 -25.41 -14.58
CA GLY A 508 -7.83 -25.15 -15.35
C GLY A 508 -8.97 -24.62 -14.48
N GLY A 509 -9.23 -25.24 -13.33
CA GLY A 509 -10.24 -24.79 -12.36
C GLY A 509 -9.95 -23.40 -11.78
N MET A 510 -8.68 -23.10 -11.50
CA MET A 510 -8.24 -21.77 -11.06
C MET A 510 -8.52 -20.71 -12.13
N LEU A 511 -8.16 -20.98 -13.39
CA LEU A 511 -8.40 -20.05 -14.49
C LEU A 511 -9.90 -19.79 -14.70
N VAL A 512 -10.75 -20.83 -14.63
CA VAL A 512 -12.21 -20.67 -14.68
C VAL A 512 -12.71 -19.83 -13.51
N THR A 513 -12.21 -20.08 -12.30
CA THR A 513 -12.57 -19.31 -11.10
C THR A 513 -12.24 -17.83 -11.25
N PHE A 514 -11.02 -17.50 -11.70
CA PHE A 514 -10.61 -16.11 -11.88
C PHE A 514 -11.29 -15.43 -13.06
N TYR A 515 -11.65 -16.18 -14.09
CA TYR A 515 -12.50 -15.70 -15.17
C TYR A 515 -13.89 -15.33 -14.64
N VAL A 516 -14.53 -16.19 -13.83
CA VAL A 516 -15.81 -15.90 -13.17
C VAL A 516 -15.68 -14.66 -12.28
N GLY A 517 -14.64 -14.60 -11.44
CA GLY A 517 -14.36 -13.45 -10.57
C GLY A 517 -14.20 -12.16 -11.36
N THR A 518 -13.47 -12.19 -12.48
CA THR A 518 -13.30 -11.04 -13.38
C THR A 518 -14.64 -10.56 -13.95
N LYS A 519 -15.52 -11.47 -14.37
CA LYS A 519 -16.85 -11.12 -14.88
C LYS A 519 -17.74 -10.50 -13.80
N ILE A 520 -17.67 -10.98 -12.56
CA ILE A 520 -18.36 -10.34 -11.42
C ILE A 520 -17.85 -8.90 -11.26
N MET A 521 -16.54 -8.67 -11.35
CA MET A 521 -15.97 -7.33 -11.26
C MET A 521 -16.45 -6.41 -12.39
N PHE A 522 -16.62 -6.92 -13.62
CA PHE A 522 -17.22 -6.14 -14.71
C PHE A 522 -18.65 -5.71 -14.39
N HIS A 523 -19.47 -6.59 -13.82
CA HIS A 523 -20.82 -6.23 -13.38
C HIS A 523 -20.82 -5.17 -12.27
N ILE A 524 -19.87 -5.25 -11.32
CA ILE A 524 -19.70 -4.24 -10.27
C ILE A 524 -19.32 -2.89 -10.86
N ASP A 525 -18.37 -2.87 -11.80
CA ASP A 525 -17.89 -1.62 -12.41
C ASP A 525 -18.98 -0.99 -13.30
N GLU A 526 -19.76 -1.79 -14.04
CA GLU A 526 -20.95 -1.31 -14.78
C GLU A 526 -22.02 -0.73 -13.84
N ALA A 527 -22.28 -1.38 -12.70
CA ALA A 527 -23.26 -0.89 -11.74
C ALA A 527 -22.85 0.46 -11.14
N LYS A 528 -21.55 0.64 -10.84
CA LYS A 528 -21.02 1.92 -10.35
C LYS A 528 -21.17 3.03 -11.37
N GLN A 529 -20.90 2.75 -12.65
CA GLN A 529 -21.07 3.73 -13.73
C GLN A 529 -22.52 4.17 -13.93
N ARG A 530 -23.50 3.34 -13.56
CA ARG A 530 -24.93 3.71 -13.61
C ARG A 530 -25.37 4.57 -12.42
N LEU A 531 -24.63 4.52 -11.31
CA LEU A 531 -24.92 5.26 -10.08
C LEU A 531 -24.16 6.59 -9.98
N SER A 532 -23.07 6.74 -10.73
CA SER A 532 -22.28 7.97 -10.87
C SER A 532 -22.82 8.86 -11.97
#